data_AF-A0A2D3VWW2-F1
#
_entry.id   AF-A0A2D3VWW2-F1
#
_cell.length_a   1.000
_cell.length_b   1.000
_cell.length_c   1.000
_cell.angle_alpha   90.00
_cell.angle_beta   90.00
_cell.angle_gamma   90.00
#
_symmetry.space_group_name_H-M   'P 1'
#
loop_
_entity.id
_entity.type
_entity.pdbx_description
1 polymer ?
#
loop_
_entity_poly.entity_id
_entity_poly.type
_entity_poly.pdbx_seq_one_letter_code
_entity_poly.pdbx_strand_id
1 'polypeptide(L)' 'MRASELTQMISALVTQKVPTFLWGAPGIGKSSIVKQIAIEKEMGFIDLRLSLMDPTDLKGIPFYDKES' A
#
# COMPACT_ATOMS: atom_id res chain seq x y z
N MET A 1 -0.13 -20.05 3.95
CA MET A 1 0.76 -18.94 3.56
C MET A 1 1.60 -18.57 4.77
N ARG A 2 2.92 -18.69 4.66
CA ARG A 2 3.85 -18.23 5.70
C ARG A 2 3.98 -16.71 5.63
N ALA A 3 4.24 -16.05 6.76
CA ALA A 3 4.36 -14.58 6.80
C ALA A 3 5.43 -14.04 5.83
N SER A 4 6.52 -14.78 5.63
CA SER A 4 7.59 -14.45 4.68
C SER A 4 7.14 -14.44 3.22
N GLU A 5 6.17 -15.29 2.85
CA GLU A 5 5.65 -15.36 1.48
C GLU A 5 4.83 -14.10 1.14
N LEU A 6 4.10 -13.54 2.12
CA LEU A 6 3.29 -12.33 1.93
C LEU A 6 4.17 -11.11 1.58
N THR A 7 5.26 -10.90 2.31
CA THR A 7 6.17 -9.78 2.07
C THR A 7 6.78 -9.86 0.67
N GLN A 8 7.22 -11.05 0.25
CA GLN A 8 7.74 -11.27 -1.11
C GLN A 8 6.70 -10.98 -2.18
N MET A 9 5.45 -11.44 -1.98
CA MET A 9 4.37 -11.24 -2.94
C MET A 9 3.99 -9.76 -3.07
N ILE A 10 3.81 -9.05 -1.96
CA ILE A 10 3.52 -7.60 -1.98
C ILE A 10 4.69 -6.83 -2.61
N SER A 11 5.94 -7.19 -2.29
CA SER A 11 7.13 -6.57 -2.88
C SER A 11 7.16 -6.72 -4.40
N ALA A 12 6.77 -7.89 -4.93
CA ALA A 12 6.65 -8.12 -6.37
C ALA A 12 5.54 -7.26 -7.00
N LEU A 13 4.36 -7.23 -6.40
CA LEU A 13 3.21 -6.44 -6.89
C LEU A 13 3.51 -4.93 -6.91
N VAL A 14 4.15 -4.41 -5.86
CA VAL A 14 4.59 -3.00 -5.78
C VAL A 14 5.57 -2.69 -6.91
N THR A 15 6.52 -3.59 -7.19
CA THR A 15 7.51 -3.41 -8.27
C THR A 15 6.84 -3.36 -9.65
N GLN A 16 5.80 -4.18 -9.86
CA GLN A 16 5.01 -4.19 -11.08
C GLN A 16 3.97 -3.07 -11.14
N LYS A 17 3.92 -2.18 -10.13
CA LYS A 17 2.93 -1.09 -10.01
C LYS A 17 1.49 -1.58 -10.08
N VAL A 18 1.23 -2.77 -9.53
CA VAL A 18 -0.12 -3.37 -9.48
C VAL A 18 -0.85 -2.84 -8.24
N PRO A 19 -2.01 -2.17 -8.39
CA PRO A 19 -2.84 -1.78 -7.26
C PRO A 19 -3.22 -3.02 -6.43
N THR A 20 -2.86 -3.01 -5.15
CA THR A 20 -2.99 -4.18 -4.28
C THR A 20 -3.85 -3.87 -3.07
N PHE A 21 -4.81 -4.75 -2.77
CA PHE A 21 -5.64 -4.67 -1.58
C PHE A 21 -5.17 -5.68 -0.52
N LEU A 22 -4.80 -5.20 0.68
CA LEU A 22 -4.35 -6.05 1.78
C LEU A 22 -5.39 -6.09 2.91
N TRP A 23 -6.04 -7.24 3.08
CA TRP A 23 -7.09 -7.46 4.09
C TRP A 23 -6.59 -8.31 5.27
N GLY A 24 -7.17 -8.08 6.46
CA GLY A 24 -6.95 -8.91 7.64
C GLY A 24 -7.30 -8.17 8.94
N ALA A 25 -7.28 -8.88 10.07
CA ALA A 25 -7.64 -8.32 11.37
C ALA A 25 -6.83 -7.05 11.74
N PRO A 26 -7.40 -6.11 12.54
CA PRO A 26 -6.65 -4.97 13.06
C PRO A 26 -5.41 -5.42 13.85
N GLY A 27 -4.33 -4.63 13.80
CA GLY A 27 -3.12 -4.90 14.61
C GLY A 27 -2.16 -5.99 14.10
N ILE A 28 -2.47 -6.70 13.01
CA ILE A 28 -1.59 -7.79 12.48
C ILE A 28 -0.31 -7.31 11.76
N GLY A 29 -0.01 -6.01 11.77
CA GLY A 29 1.21 -5.47 11.14
C GLY A 29 1.13 -5.14 9.63
N LYS A 30 -0.08 -5.07 9.04
CA LYS A 30 -0.27 -4.72 7.61
C LYS A 30 0.49 -3.46 7.18
N SER A 31 0.27 -2.35 7.88
CA SER A 31 0.95 -1.08 7.59
C SER A 31 2.47 -1.18 7.78
N SER A 32 2.93 -1.95 8.77
CA SER A 32 4.35 -2.16 9.03
C SER A 32 5.05 -2.88 7.89
N ILE A 33 4.40 -3.91 7.32
CA ILE A 33 4.91 -4.66 6.16
C ILE A 33 5.09 -3.72 4.95
N VAL A 34 4.09 -2.90 4.62
CA VAL A 34 4.16 -1.99 3.48
C VAL A 34 5.26 -0.93 3.69
N LYS A 35 5.37 -0.38 4.90
CA LYS A 35 6.42 0.59 5.25
C LYS A 35 7.82 -0.01 5.13
N GLN A 36 8.00 -1.26 5.58
CA GLN A 36 9.27 -1.98 5.43
C GLN A 36 9.65 -2.16 3.96
N ILE A 37 8.72 -2.61 3.12
CA ILE A 37 8.95 -2.79 1.68
C ILE A 37 9.36 -1.47 1.01
N ALA A 38 8.73 -0.35 1.39
CA ALA A 38 9.08 0.95 0.85
C ALA A 38 10.51 1.38 1.24
N ILE A 39 10.93 1.14 2.49
CA ILE A 39 12.31 1.40 2.95
C ILE A 39 13.30 0.53 2.17
N GLU A 40 13.03 -0.78 2.06
CA GLU A 40 13.90 -1.74 1.37
C GLU A 40 14.06 -1.45 -0.13
N LYS A 41 13.07 -0.82 -0.75
CA LYS A 41 13.08 -0.43 -2.18
C LYS A 41 13.49 1.01 -2.43
N GLU A 42 13.86 1.76 -1.38
CA GLU A 42 14.17 3.19 -1.46
C GLU A 42 13.02 4.01 -2.12
N MET A 43 11.78 3.62 -1.83
CA MET A 43 10.58 4.25 -2.37
C MET A 43 10.00 5.27 -1.38
N GLY A 44 9.47 6.37 -1.91
CA GLY A 44 8.62 7.27 -1.14
C GLY A 44 7.39 6.55 -0.60
N PHE A 45 7.06 6.77 0.67
CA PHE A 45 5.91 6.14 1.34
C PHE A 45 4.97 7.20 1.89
N ILE A 46 3.73 7.20 1.43
CA ILE A 46 2.66 8.08 1.92
C ILE A 46 1.63 7.21 2.64
N ASP A 47 1.45 7.42 3.94
CA ASP A 47 0.43 6.75 4.75
C ASP A 47 -0.79 7.67 4.89
N LEU A 48 -1.91 7.25 4.30
CA LEU A 48 -3.16 7.97 4.31
C LEU A 48 -4.21 7.22 5.13
N ARG A 49 -4.68 7.84 6.22
CA ARG A 49 -5.72 7.28 7.08
C ARG A 49 -7.08 7.86 6.67
N LEU A 50 -7.83 7.08 5.88
CA LEU A 50 -9.16 7.48 5.38
C LEU A 50 -10.13 7.87 6.50
N SER A 51 -10.00 7.29 7.69
CA SER A 51 -10.85 7.64 8.85
C SER A 51 -10.65 9.07 9.35
N LEU A 52 -9.58 9.74 8.95
CA LEU A 52 -9.24 11.10 9.35
C LEU A 52 -9.43 12.10 8.19
N MET A 53 -9.89 11.66 7.02
CA MET A 53 -10.07 12.50 5.83
C MET A 53 -11.55 12.74 5.55
N ASP A 54 -11.86 13.95 5.11
CA ASP A 54 -13.14 14.23 4.47
C ASP A 54 -13.13 13.62 3.04
N PRO A 55 -14.26 13.13 2.51
CA PRO A 55 -14.32 12.61 1.15
C PRO A 55 -13.83 13.58 0.07
N THR A 56 -13.90 14.89 0.32
CA THR A 56 -13.39 15.91 -0.62
C THR A 56 -11.87 15.95 -0.69
N ASP A 57 -11.16 15.56 0.37
CA ASP A 57 -9.69 15.52 0.41
C ASP A 57 -9.11 14.51 -0.61
N LEU A 58 -9.86 13.44 -0.91
CA LEU A 58 -9.45 12.40 -1.86
C LEU A 58 -9.49 12.84 -3.32
N LYS A 59 -10.20 13.92 -3.66
CA LYS A 59 -10.34 14.41 -5.05
C LYS A 59 -9.04 14.95 -5.65
N GLY A 60 -8.09 15.36 -4.81
CA GLY A 60 -6.78 15.84 -5.24
C GLY A 60 -5.72 14.74 -5.41
N ILE A 61 -6.02 13.49 -5.05
CA ILE A 61 -5.05 12.40 -5.11
C ILE A 61 -5.01 11.86 -6.55
N PRO A 62 -3.81 11.69 -7.15
CA PRO A 62 -3.67 11.08 -8.46
C PRO A 62 -4.30 9.68 -8.46
N PHE A 63 -5.31 9.46 -9.29
CA PHE A 63 -5.87 8.14 -9.53
C PHE A 63 -5.21 7.52 -10.76
N TYR A 64 -5.14 6.19 -10.80
CA TYR A 64 -4.68 5.49 -11.98
C TYR A 64 -5.69 5.74 -13.12
N ASP A 65 -5.28 6.54 -14.09
CA ASP A 65 -6.00 6.71 -15.35
C ASP A 65 -5.47 5.67 -16.33
N LYS A 66 -6.37 4.84 -16.86
CA LYS A 66 -6.04 3.80 -17.84
C LYS A 66 -5.80 4.41 -19.23
N GLU A 67 -6.25 5.65 -19.45
CA GLU A 67 -6.23 6.34 -20.74
C GLU A 67 -5.13 7.40 -20.87
N SER A 68 -4.38 7.70 -19.78
CA SER A 68 -3.19 8.56 -19.79
C SER A 68 -1.88 7.79 -19.97
#